data_AF-A0A957MXB1-F1
#
_entry.id   AF-A0A957MXB1-F1
#
_cell.length_a   1.000
_cell.length_b   1.000
_cell.length_c   1.000
_cell.angle_alpha   90.00
_cell.angle_beta   90.00
_cell.angle_gamma   90.00
#
_symmetry.space_group_name_H-M   'P 1'
#
loop_
_entity.id
_entity.type
_entity.pdbx_description
1 polymer ?
#
loop_
_entity_poly.entity_id
_entity_poly.type
_entity_poly.pdbx_seq_one_letter_code
_entity_poly.pdbx_strand_id
1 'polypeptide(L)'
;MGFSHWSDSAYNQRQQQRRRTNQSAFTYDHHVRESGRVEVHPQMDPFGRVRESRASDAHPDAVAIAVIFDVTGSMGIVPRVLQSKLGGLMHLLLEKGYVADPQLLFGAVGDANCDRVPLQIGQFESGLEMDDELGKIFLEGGGGGQVHESYELALYFMAAHTAIDCFERRRRKGYLFTIGDEKPYAKLRRDQVRRYVGDALKQDVAVEQVVAAVQQRYEYFHIIPTNTSHGGSFAVKDRWRRLLGERVLLLDDEEAVCETIALAIGLTEGVLDDVDAGVQDLHGAGYGAATVDAAAAAVARTGTRNRPLLTGR
;
A
#
# COMPACT_ATOMS: atom_id res chain seq x y z
N MET A 1 -14.74 9.04 9.87
CA MET A 1 -14.22 8.25 8.73
C MET A 1 -13.73 6.93 9.31
N GLY A 2 -13.86 5.82 8.60
CA GLY A 2 -13.61 4.49 9.15
C GLY A 2 -14.66 3.95 10.14
N PHE A 3 -15.93 4.34 10.01
CA PHE A 3 -17.04 3.83 10.85
C PHE A 3 -18.03 2.93 10.08
N SER A 4 -17.86 2.82 8.76
CA SER A 4 -18.66 1.97 7.88
C SER A 4 -18.15 0.53 7.91
N HIS A 5 -19.03 -0.44 7.66
CA HIS A 5 -18.64 -1.84 7.49
C HIS A 5 -18.46 -2.17 6.01
N TRP A 6 -17.48 -3.01 5.72
CA TRP A 6 -17.33 -3.62 4.40
C TRP A 6 -18.54 -4.48 4.04
N SER A 7 -18.90 -4.52 2.75
CA SER A 7 -19.98 -5.35 2.23
C SER A 7 -19.66 -5.82 0.82
N ASP A 8 -19.44 -7.13 0.66
CA ASP A 8 -19.18 -7.76 -0.64
C ASP A 8 -20.35 -7.55 -1.61
N SER A 9 -21.59 -7.59 -1.12
CA SER A 9 -22.78 -7.39 -1.97
C SER A 9 -22.85 -5.96 -2.52
N ALA A 10 -22.58 -4.97 -1.68
CA ALA A 10 -22.60 -3.57 -2.09
C ALA A 10 -21.41 -3.23 -3.01
N TYR A 11 -20.23 -3.80 -2.76
CA TYR A 11 -19.09 -3.69 -3.66
C TYR A 11 -19.41 -4.29 -5.03
N ASN A 12 -19.93 -5.52 -5.07
CA ASN A 12 -20.30 -6.19 -6.32
C ASN A 12 -21.39 -5.43 -7.11
N GLN A 13 -22.38 -4.87 -6.43
CA GLN A 13 -23.40 -4.03 -7.05
C GLN A 13 -22.79 -2.79 -7.71
N ARG A 14 -21.83 -2.13 -7.03
CA ARG A 14 -21.11 -0.97 -7.57
C ARG A 14 -20.28 -1.34 -8.80
N GLN A 15 -19.56 -2.47 -8.77
CA GLN A 15 -18.80 -2.93 -9.95
C GLN A 15 -19.72 -3.27 -11.13
N GLN A 16 -20.89 -3.88 -10.88
CA GLN A 16 -21.89 -4.12 -11.93
C GLN A 16 -22.44 -2.82 -12.51
N GLN A 17 -22.68 -1.81 -11.67
CA GLN A 17 -23.13 -0.50 -12.13
C GLN A 17 -22.10 0.16 -13.04
N ARG A 18 -20.82 0.19 -12.63
CA ARG A 18 -19.72 0.73 -13.46
C ARG A 18 -19.62 0.05 -14.82
N ARG A 19 -19.75 -1.28 -14.86
CA ARG A 19 -19.77 -2.05 -16.13
C ARG A 19 -20.97 -1.68 -17.00
N ARG A 20 -22.16 -1.50 -16.40
CA ARG A 20 -23.38 -1.11 -17.13
C ARG A 20 -23.30 0.31 -17.68
N THR A 21 -22.67 1.24 -16.97
CA THR A 21 -22.55 2.65 -17.37
C THR A 21 -21.25 2.96 -18.11
N ASN A 22 -20.40 1.97 -18.35
CA ASN A 22 -19.06 2.11 -18.93
C ASN A 22 -18.20 3.17 -18.19
N GLN A 23 -18.34 3.23 -16.86
CA GLN A 23 -17.66 4.18 -16.01
C GLN A 23 -16.34 3.59 -15.50
N SER A 24 -15.24 4.34 -15.68
CA SER A 24 -13.94 4.01 -15.07
C SER A 24 -14.02 4.04 -13.55
N ALA A 25 -13.36 3.10 -12.87
CA ALA A 25 -13.15 3.17 -11.42
C ALA A 25 -12.30 4.39 -11.03
N PHE A 26 -11.35 4.78 -11.87
CA PHE A 26 -10.48 5.95 -11.70
C PHE A 26 -11.12 7.16 -12.37
N THR A 27 -12.18 7.67 -11.76
CA THR A 27 -12.96 8.80 -12.29
C THR A 27 -12.15 10.09 -12.31
N TYR A 28 -11.27 10.30 -11.31
CA TYR A 28 -10.44 11.49 -11.27
C TYR A 28 -9.33 11.48 -12.32
N ASP A 29 -8.73 10.32 -12.59
CA ASP A 29 -7.79 10.16 -13.71
C ASP A 29 -8.41 10.58 -15.05
N HIS A 30 -9.65 10.14 -15.31
CA HIS A 30 -10.40 10.55 -16.50
C HIS A 30 -10.65 12.06 -16.52
N HIS A 31 -11.11 12.63 -15.40
CA HIS A 31 -11.38 14.06 -15.29
C HIS A 31 -10.14 14.93 -15.54
N VAL A 32 -8.99 14.56 -15.00
CA VAL A 32 -7.72 15.28 -15.21
C VAL A 32 -7.30 15.21 -16.68
N ARG A 33 -7.43 14.03 -17.32
CA ARG A 33 -7.11 13.86 -18.74
C ARG A 33 -8.05 14.65 -19.66
N GLU A 34 -9.35 14.68 -19.37
CA GLU A 34 -10.34 15.46 -20.14
C GLU A 34 -10.18 16.97 -19.97
N SER A 35 -9.93 17.42 -18.74
CA SER A 35 -9.78 18.85 -18.44
C SER A 35 -8.43 19.42 -18.82
N GLY A 36 -7.39 18.58 -18.94
CA GLY A 36 -6.00 18.97 -19.14
C GLY A 36 -5.37 19.67 -17.92
N ARG A 37 -6.09 19.76 -16.79
CA ARG A 37 -5.63 20.42 -15.56
C ARG A 37 -5.05 19.39 -14.61
N VAL A 38 -3.73 19.28 -14.63
CA VAL A 38 -3.00 18.37 -13.75
C VAL A 38 -2.85 18.98 -12.36
N GLU A 39 -3.71 18.54 -11.45
CA GLU A 39 -3.71 18.91 -10.03
C GLU A 39 -4.08 17.72 -9.13
N VAL A 40 -3.60 17.70 -7.89
CA VAL A 40 -3.95 16.67 -6.92
C VAL A 40 -5.42 16.76 -6.54
N HIS A 41 -6.09 15.63 -6.37
CA HIS A 41 -7.46 15.64 -5.85
C HIS A 41 -7.47 16.27 -4.45
N PRO A 42 -8.38 17.22 -4.12
CA PRO A 42 -8.35 17.93 -2.83
C PRO A 42 -8.41 17.03 -1.59
N GLN A 43 -9.07 15.87 -1.68
CA GLN A 43 -9.12 14.89 -0.59
C GLN A 43 -7.86 14.02 -0.47
N MET A 44 -7.06 13.95 -1.53
CA MET A 44 -5.79 13.22 -1.59
C MET A 44 -4.58 14.14 -1.33
N ASP A 45 -4.79 15.46 -1.26
CA ASP A 45 -3.73 16.45 -1.02
C ASP A 45 -3.13 16.26 0.40
N PRO A 46 -1.82 15.94 0.50
CA PRO A 46 -1.15 15.75 1.78
C PRO A 46 -0.79 17.07 2.48
N PHE A 47 -0.86 18.22 1.80
CA PHE A 47 -0.36 19.49 2.33
C PHE A 47 -1.07 19.92 3.62
N GLY A 48 -0.34 19.93 4.73
CA GLY A 48 -0.85 20.32 6.05
C GLY A 48 -1.95 19.39 6.58
N ARG A 49 -2.02 18.14 6.11
CA ARG A 49 -3.05 17.17 6.49
C ARG A 49 -2.48 16.03 7.32
N VAL A 50 -3.26 15.59 8.31
CA VAL A 50 -3.06 14.33 9.02
C VAL A 50 -4.12 13.32 8.56
N ARG A 51 -3.72 12.06 8.36
CA ARG A 51 -4.63 10.94 8.08
C ARG A 51 -4.80 10.09 9.32
N GLU A 52 -6.03 9.69 9.61
CA GLU A 52 -6.39 9.13 10.91
C GLU A 52 -7.02 7.76 10.77
N SER A 53 -6.46 6.78 11.49
CA SER A 53 -7.10 5.48 11.70
C SER A 53 -7.47 5.38 13.18
N ARG A 54 -8.77 5.49 13.47
CA ARG A 54 -9.30 5.62 14.84
C ARG A 54 -10.23 4.48 15.18
N ALA A 55 -10.11 4.02 16.42
CA ALA A 55 -11.05 3.07 16.98
C ALA A 55 -12.44 3.70 17.14
N SER A 56 -13.48 2.88 17.01
CA SER A 56 -14.88 3.29 17.13
C SER A 56 -15.72 2.17 17.71
N ASP A 57 -16.99 2.43 18.02
CA ASP A 57 -17.91 1.38 18.47
C ASP A 57 -18.08 0.26 17.42
N ALA A 58 -17.99 0.61 16.13
CA ALA A 58 -18.08 -0.34 15.03
C ALA A 58 -16.76 -1.06 14.74
N HIS A 59 -15.62 -0.46 15.12
CA HIS A 59 -14.26 -0.91 14.83
C HIS A 59 -13.37 -0.66 16.06
N PRO A 60 -13.60 -1.34 17.20
CA PRO A 60 -12.91 -1.06 18.45
C PRO A 60 -11.40 -1.37 18.37
N ASP A 61 -11.03 -2.29 17.49
CA ASP A 61 -9.67 -2.78 17.30
C ASP A 61 -9.01 -2.30 16.00
N ALA A 62 -9.47 -1.17 15.44
CA ALA A 62 -9.01 -0.56 14.18
C ALA A 62 -7.50 -0.71 13.86
N VAL A 63 -7.14 -1.48 12.84
CA VAL A 63 -5.75 -1.69 12.40
C VAL A 63 -5.51 -0.92 11.11
N ALA A 64 -4.58 0.05 11.17
CA ALA A 64 -4.19 0.84 10.02
C ALA A 64 -3.37 0.03 9.01
N ILE A 65 -3.83 -0.06 7.77
CA ILE A 65 -3.14 -0.68 6.64
C ILE A 65 -3.02 0.37 5.54
N ALA A 66 -1.82 0.68 5.08
CA ALA A 66 -1.61 1.63 4.00
C ALA A 66 -0.98 0.94 2.78
N VAL A 67 -1.52 1.21 1.60
CA VAL A 67 -0.99 0.73 0.32
C VAL A 67 -0.70 1.93 -0.57
N ILE A 68 0.58 2.15 -0.89
CA ILE A 68 1.05 3.27 -1.69
C ILE A 68 1.58 2.73 -3.02
N PHE A 69 0.95 3.15 -4.11
CA PHE A 69 1.31 2.74 -5.46
C PHE A 69 2.28 3.72 -6.09
N ASP A 70 3.32 3.18 -6.69
CA ASP A 70 3.99 3.85 -7.80
C ASP A 70 2.99 4.04 -8.95
N VAL A 71 2.88 5.29 -9.44
CA VAL A 71 1.99 5.66 -10.55
C VAL A 71 2.74 6.21 -11.76
N THR A 72 4.01 5.83 -11.91
CA THR A 72 4.78 6.08 -13.13
C THR A 72 4.29 5.23 -14.30
N GLY A 73 4.80 5.52 -15.50
CA GLY A 73 4.34 4.91 -16.74
C GLY A 73 4.37 3.37 -16.76
N SER A 74 5.33 2.74 -16.08
CA SER A 74 5.43 1.28 -15.95
C SER A 74 4.38 0.68 -15.00
N MET A 75 3.79 1.49 -14.11
CA MET A 75 3.03 1.00 -12.96
C MET A 75 1.54 1.31 -12.95
N GLY A 76 1.03 2.01 -13.96
CA GLY A 76 -0.38 2.40 -14.05
C GLY A 76 -1.42 1.24 -14.10
N ILE A 77 -0.99 -0.02 -14.25
CA ILE A 77 -1.88 -1.19 -14.20
C ILE A 77 -2.14 -1.70 -12.78
N VAL A 78 -1.15 -1.63 -11.88
CA VAL A 78 -1.24 -2.24 -10.54
C VAL A 78 -2.35 -1.64 -9.68
N PRO A 79 -2.54 -0.30 -9.61
CA PRO A 79 -3.68 0.29 -8.91
C PRO A 79 -5.02 -0.23 -9.43
N ARG A 80 -5.13 -0.51 -10.74
CA ARG A 80 -6.35 -0.99 -11.38
C ARG A 80 -6.62 -2.44 -11.03
N VAL A 81 -5.58 -3.27 -11.02
CA VAL A 81 -5.67 -4.67 -10.58
C VAL A 81 -6.14 -4.74 -9.13
N LEU A 82 -5.47 -4.01 -8.23
CA LEU A 82 -5.85 -3.97 -6.82
C LEU A 82 -7.27 -3.44 -6.64
N GLN A 83 -7.67 -2.37 -7.34
CA GLN A 83 -9.05 -1.87 -7.29
C GLN A 83 -10.04 -2.96 -7.67
N SER A 84 -9.78 -3.74 -8.72
CA SER A 84 -10.69 -4.81 -9.15
C SER A 84 -10.78 -5.95 -8.12
N LYS A 85 -9.69 -6.19 -7.37
CA LYS A 85 -9.54 -7.26 -6.38
C LYS A 85 -9.71 -6.84 -4.93
N LEU A 86 -10.10 -5.59 -4.67
CA LEU A 86 -10.26 -5.05 -3.32
C LEU A 86 -11.22 -5.89 -2.47
N GLY A 87 -12.31 -6.41 -3.06
CA GLY A 87 -13.23 -7.30 -2.35
C GLY A 87 -12.59 -8.60 -1.90
N GLY A 88 -11.69 -9.17 -2.71
CA GLY A 88 -10.94 -10.36 -2.33
C GLY A 88 -9.99 -10.11 -1.16
N LEU A 89 -9.29 -8.97 -1.18
CA LEU A 89 -8.44 -8.54 -0.07
C LEU A 89 -9.25 -8.40 1.22
N MET A 90 -10.37 -7.66 1.19
CA MET A 90 -11.20 -7.46 2.38
C MET A 90 -11.82 -8.76 2.89
N HIS A 91 -12.22 -9.66 1.99
CA HIS A 91 -12.68 -11.00 2.35
C HIS A 91 -11.61 -11.78 3.11
N LEU A 92 -10.36 -11.80 2.63
CA LEU A 92 -9.26 -12.46 3.33
C LEU A 92 -8.95 -11.81 4.69
N LEU A 93 -8.94 -10.48 4.76
CA LEU A 93 -8.65 -9.79 6.02
C LEU A 93 -9.71 -10.06 7.09
N LEU A 94 -11.00 -9.98 6.72
CA LEU A 94 -12.13 -10.06 7.64
C LEU A 94 -12.61 -11.51 7.87
N GLU A 95 -12.96 -12.23 6.81
CA GLU A 95 -13.61 -13.55 6.92
C GLU A 95 -12.62 -14.66 7.33
N LYS A 96 -11.35 -14.56 6.93
CA LYS A 96 -10.28 -15.44 7.45
C LYS A 96 -9.67 -14.93 8.76
N GLY A 97 -10.09 -13.75 9.22
CA GLY A 97 -9.66 -13.20 10.50
C GLY A 97 -8.18 -12.86 10.57
N TYR A 98 -7.54 -12.53 9.44
CA TYR A 98 -6.13 -12.11 9.45
C TYR A 98 -5.95 -10.80 10.21
N VAL A 99 -6.97 -9.94 10.23
CA VAL A 99 -6.99 -8.69 11.00
C VAL A 99 -8.40 -8.45 11.53
N ALA A 100 -8.53 -7.99 12.78
CA ALA A 100 -9.83 -7.73 13.40
C ALA A 100 -10.64 -6.63 12.67
N ASP A 101 -10.15 -5.40 12.71
CA ASP A 101 -10.86 -4.23 12.16
C ASP A 101 -9.96 -3.46 11.17
N PRO A 102 -9.71 -3.98 9.96
CA PRO A 102 -8.84 -3.33 8.99
C PRO A 102 -9.41 -1.95 8.56
N GLN A 103 -8.55 -0.93 8.58
CA GLN A 103 -8.81 0.36 7.94
C GLN A 103 -7.73 0.59 6.89
N LEU A 104 -8.12 0.68 5.62
CA LEU A 104 -7.18 0.81 4.51
C LEU A 104 -7.08 2.25 4.04
N LEU A 105 -5.84 2.69 3.81
CA LEU A 105 -5.51 3.92 3.13
C LEU A 105 -4.83 3.59 1.81
N PHE A 106 -5.23 4.26 0.74
CA PHE A 106 -4.56 4.19 -0.56
C PHE A 106 -3.83 5.49 -0.87
N GLY A 107 -2.61 5.37 -1.36
CA GLY A 107 -1.79 6.50 -1.78
C GLY A 107 -1.14 6.24 -3.13
N ALA A 108 -0.62 7.30 -3.73
CA ALA A 108 0.19 7.23 -4.94
C ALA A 108 1.45 8.07 -4.78
N VAL A 109 2.54 7.57 -5.34
CA VAL A 109 3.86 8.21 -5.39
C VAL A 109 4.36 8.25 -6.84
N GLY A 110 4.98 9.37 -7.19
CA GLY A 110 5.73 9.54 -8.43
C GLY A 110 7.09 10.18 -8.14
N ASP A 111 7.66 10.87 -9.12
CA ASP A 111 8.95 11.56 -8.98
C ASP A 111 8.75 13.06 -8.73
N ALA A 112 9.03 13.52 -7.51
CA ALA A 112 8.89 14.91 -7.12
C ALA A 112 9.87 15.89 -7.82
N ASN A 113 10.74 15.41 -8.71
CA ASN A 113 11.60 16.25 -9.54
C ASN A 113 11.00 16.55 -10.92
N CYS A 114 10.10 15.72 -11.45
CA CYS A 114 9.49 15.91 -12.77
C CYS A 114 7.97 15.95 -12.76
N ASP A 115 7.33 15.25 -11.82
CA ASP A 115 5.88 15.10 -11.79
C ASP A 115 5.20 16.31 -11.13
N ARG A 116 3.97 16.59 -11.59
CA ARG A 116 3.16 17.67 -11.03
C ARG A 116 2.45 17.23 -9.76
N VAL A 117 2.09 15.95 -9.66
CA VAL A 117 1.36 15.35 -8.54
C VAL A 117 2.14 14.13 -7.99
N PRO A 118 3.35 14.36 -7.42
CA PRO A 118 4.24 13.27 -7.02
C PRO A 118 3.83 12.56 -5.72
N LEU A 119 2.87 13.13 -4.97
CA LEU A 119 2.38 12.54 -3.72
C LEU A 119 0.87 12.75 -3.58
N GLN A 120 0.17 11.65 -3.40
CA GLN A 120 -1.28 11.61 -3.18
C GLN A 120 -1.54 10.64 -2.04
N ILE A 121 -2.21 11.09 -0.98
CA ILE A 121 -2.47 10.24 0.19
C ILE A 121 -3.94 10.39 0.58
N GLY A 122 -4.71 9.32 0.39
CA GLY A 122 -6.11 9.25 0.80
C GLY A 122 -6.31 9.15 2.31
N GLN A 123 -7.52 8.83 2.73
CA GLN A 123 -7.87 8.59 4.12
C GLN A 123 -7.94 7.09 4.44
N PHE A 124 -7.76 6.72 5.72
CA PHE A 124 -8.08 5.39 6.21
C PHE A 124 -9.60 5.17 6.26
N GLU A 125 -10.08 4.16 5.54
CA GLU A 125 -11.49 3.80 5.47
C GLU A 125 -11.72 2.31 5.75
N SER A 126 -12.92 1.96 6.21
CA SER A 126 -13.28 0.59 6.64
C SER A 126 -14.39 -0.05 5.79
N GLY A 127 -15.00 0.72 4.89
CA GLY A 127 -16.12 0.29 4.06
C GLY A 127 -15.92 0.57 2.58
N LEU A 128 -17.01 0.71 1.84
CA LEU A 128 -16.99 0.93 0.39
C LEU A 128 -16.29 2.23 -0.02
N GLU A 129 -16.14 3.18 0.90
CA GLU A 129 -15.42 4.43 0.70
C GLU A 129 -13.98 4.19 0.23
N MET A 130 -13.37 3.04 0.59
CA MET A 130 -12.08 2.59 0.08
C MET A 130 -12.01 2.57 -1.46
N ASP A 131 -13.07 2.08 -2.12
CA ASP A 131 -13.17 2.04 -3.58
C ASP A 131 -13.37 3.43 -4.18
N ASP A 132 -13.94 4.37 -3.41
CA ASP A 132 -14.06 5.78 -3.80
C ASP A 132 -12.71 6.51 -3.65
N GLU A 133 -11.93 6.23 -2.60
CA GLU A 133 -10.56 6.76 -2.40
C GLU A 133 -9.61 6.31 -3.52
N LEU A 134 -9.63 5.03 -3.91
CA LEU A 134 -8.89 4.54 -5.07
C LEU A 134 -9.24 5.29 -6.35
N GLY A 135 -10.54 5.59 -6.54
CA GLY A 135 -11.04 6.30 -7.71
C GLY A 135 -10.58 7.76 -7.83
N LYS A 136 -10.02 8.33 -6.74
CA LYS A 136 -9.48 9.70 -6.68
C LYS A 136 -8.01 9.79 -7.06
N ILE A 137 -7.31 8.66 -7.17
CA ILE A 137 -5.90 8.65 -7.57
C ILE A 137 -5.78 9.10 -9.03
N PHE A 138 -4.96 10.12 -9.27
CA PHE A 138 -4.51 10.47 -10.60
C PHE A 138 -3.30 9.61 -10.99
N LEU A 139 -3.42 8.86 -12.08
CA LEU A 139 -2.34 8.00 -12.58
C LEU A 139 -1.51 8.81 -13.57
N GLU A 140 -0.68 9.72 -13.06
CA GLU A 140 0.06 10.69 -13.89
C GLU A 140 0.83 10.01 -15.02
N GLY A 141 1.35 8.80 -14.78
CA GLY A 141 2.07 8.03 -15.79
C GLY A 141 3.35 8.73 -16.22
N GLY A 142 3.86 9.60 -15.35
CA GLY A 142 5.14 10.27 -15.48
C GLY A 142 6.31 9.32 -15.29
N GLY A 143 7.44 9.88 -14.90
CA GLY A 143 8.69 9.14 -14.76
C GLY A 143 9.86 9.99 -15.23
N GLY A 144 10.92 10.01 -14.41
CA GLY A 144 12.18 10.63 -14.79
C GLY A 144 12.95 9.74 -15.77
N GLY A 145 13.91 10.30 -16.50
CA GLY A 145 14.91 9.49 -17.20
C GLY A 145 15.87 8.73 -16.25
N GLN A 146 15.62 8.80 -14.95
CA GLN A 146 16.33 8.12 -13.87
C GLN A 146 15.46 7.00 -13.31
N VAL A 147 16.08 5.92 -12.83
CA VAL A 147 15.39 4.82 -12.13
C VAL A 147 15.26 5.16 -10.64
N HIS A 148 14.58 6.27 -10.33
CA HIS A 148 14.25 6.68 -8.96
C HIS A 148 12.92 7.42 -8.85
N GLU A 149 12.21 7.13 -7.77
CA GLU A 149 10.97 7.80 -7.38
C GLU A 149 11.00 8.27 -5.93
N SER A 150 10.09 9.19 -5.60
CA SER A 150 10.04 9.85 -4.31
C SER A 150 9.36 9.04 -3.20
N TYR A 151 9.66 7.74 -3.11
CA TYR A 151 9.17 6.87 -2.04
C TYR A 151 9.48 7.46 -0.66
N GLU A 152 10.66 8.06 -0.47
CA GLU A 152 11.04 8.67 0.80
C GLU A 152 10.07 9.76 1.26
N LEU A 153 9.42 10.46 0.33
CA LEU A 153 8.42 11.49 0.62
C LEU A 153 7.12 10.86 1.17
N ALA A 154 6.67 9.77 0.55
CA ALA A 154 5.55 8.98 1.05
C ALA A 154 5.85 8.36 2.42
N LEU A 155 7.03 7.77 2.61
CA LEU A 155 7.44 7.18 3.89
C LEU A 155 7.51 8.23 5.00
N TYR A 156 7.99 9.44 4.70
CA TYR A 156 7.98 10.56 5.63
C TYR A 156 6.55 10.94 6.05
N PHE A 157 5.64 11.08 5.08
CA PHE A 157 4.25 11.37 5.37
C PHE A 157 3.64 10.30 6.29
N MET A 158 3.85 9.02 5.98
CA MET A 158 3.35 7.93 6.81
C MET A 158 3.92 7.96 8.23
N ALA A 159 5.20 8.32 8.40
CA ALA A 159 5.84 8.39 9.71
C ALA A 159 5.37 9.58 10.56
N ALA A 160 5.10 10.73 9.94
CA ALA A 160 4.89 12.01 10.63
C ALA A 160 3.45 12.55 10.60
N HIS A 161 2.66 12.19 9.58
CA HIS A 161 1.33 12.74 9.29
C HIS A 161 0.22 11.69 9.32
N THR A 162 0.47 10.60 10.03
CA THR A 162 -0.57 9.63 10.35
C THR A 162 -0.78 9.54 11.84
N ALA A 163 -2.03 9.40 12.24
CA ALA A 163 -2.38 9.19 13.63
C ALA A 163 -3.25 7.92 13.72
N ILE A 164 -2.63 6.87 14.24
CA ILE A 164 -3.15 5.50 14.17
C ILE A 164 -3.29 4.92 15.57
N ASP A 165 -4.53 4.59 15.96
CA ASP A 165 -4.84 4.17 17.33
C ASP A 165 -4.24 2.79 17.68
N CYS A 166 -4.04 1.91 16.68
CA CYS A 166 -3.31 0.65 16.88
C CYS A 166 -1.92 0.89 17.51
N PHE A 167 -1.19 1.90 17.04
CA PHE A 167 0.14 2.23 17.57
C PHE A 167 0.06 3.13 18.81
N GLU A 168 -0.73 4.20 18.75
CA GLU A 168 -0.74 5.24 19.77
C GLU A 168 -1.33 4.75 21.09
N ARG A 169 -2.38 3.93 21.02
CA ARG A 169 -3.11 3.45 22.21
C ARG A 169 -2.75 2.01 22.57
N ARG A 170 -2.63 1.14 21.57
CA ARG A 170 -2.43 -0.31 21.78
C ARG A 170 -1.00 -0.79 21.57
N ARG A 171 -0.08 0.10 21.18
CA ARG A 171 1.34 -0.20 20.93
C ARG A 171 1.55 -1.33 19.92
N ARG A 172 0.60 -1.56 19.01
CA ARG A 172 0.74 -2.45 17.86
C ARG A 172 1.03 -1.63 16.61
N LYS A 173 1.93 -2.10 15.76
CA LYS A 173 2.22 -1.40 14.51
C LYS A 173 1.05 -1.57 13.54
N GLY A 174 0.87 -0.58 12.67
CA GLY A 174 0.06 -0.76 11.46
C GLY A 174 0.85 -1.49 10.38
N TYR A 175 0.28 -1.60 9.19
CA TYR A 175 0.95 -2.16 8.01
C TYR A 175 1.15 -1.09 6.94
N LEU A 176 2.31 -1.12 6.29
CA LEU A 176 2.60 -0.26 5.15
C LEU A 176 3.15 -1.11 4.01
N PHE A 177 2.52 -1.00 2.84
CA PHE A 177 2.96 -1.60 1.59
C PHE A 177 3.22 -0.48 0.60
N THR A 178 4.45 -0.41 0.08
CA THR A 178 4.74 0.36 -1.15
C THR A 178 4.88 -0.63 -2.29
N ILE A 179 4.34 -0.33 -3.46
CA ILE A 179 4.41 -1.19 -4.65
C ILE A 179 5.01 -0.39 -5.79
N GLY A 180 6.11 -0.87 -6.37
CA GLY A 180 6.73 -0.23 -7.53
C GLY A 180 8.04 -0.87 -7.96
N ASP A 181 8.61 -0.40 -9.06
CA ASP A 181 9.76 -1.05 -9.70
C ASP A 181 11.04 -0.21 -9.75
N GLU A 182 11.05 0.95 -9.10
CA GLU A 182 12.21 1.86 -9.03
C GLU A 182 12.85 1.96 -7.63
N LYS A 183 13.98 2.68 -7.54
CA LYS A 183 14.69 2.92 -6.27
C LYS A 183 14.14 4.17 -5.56
N PRO A 184 14.19 4.21 -4.21
CA PRO A 184 13.99 5.47 -3.50
C PRO A 184 15.19 6.39 -3.71
N TYR A 185 14.99 7.71 -3.63
CA TYR A 185 16.12 8.63 -3.58
C TYR A 185 16.93 8.42 -2.29
N ALA A 186 18.23 8.70 -2.34
CA ALA A 186 19.12 8.54 -1.18
C ALA A 186 18.79 9.50 -0.02
N LYS A 187 18.13 10.62 -0.32
CA LYS A 187 17.77 11.65 0.64
C LYS A 187 16.36 12.18 0.40
N LEU A 188 15.61 12.32 1.48
CA LEU A 188 14.41 13.14 1.53
C LEU A 188 14.81 14.61 1.53
N ARG A 189 14.43 15.34 0.48
CA ARG A 189 14.79 16.75 0.33
C ARG A 189 13.84 17.65 1.10
N ARG A 190 14.39 18.56 1.92
CA ARG A 190 13.58 19.45 2.76
C ARG A 190 12.65 20.38 1.97
N ASP A 191 13.04 20.77 0.75
CA ASP A 191 12.24 21.64 -0.10
C ASP A 191 11.03 20.91 -0.70
N GLN A 192 11.19 19.62 -1.05
CA GLN A 192 10.07 18.77 -1.47
C GLN A 192 9.10 18.55 -0.32
N VAL A 193 9.60 18.27 0.89
CA VAL A 193 8.75 18.15 2.09
C VAL A 193 7.96 19.44 2.35
N ARG A 194 8.62 20.60 2.31
CA ARG A 194 7.96 21.89 2.47
C ARG A 194 6.89 22.14 1.42
N ARG A 195 7.14 21.73 0.17
CA ARG A 195 6.23 21.95 -0.96
C ARG A 195 5.01 21.04 -0.91
N TYR A 196 5.19 19.75 -0.65
CA TYR A 196 4.15 18.74 -0.81
C TYR A 196 3.48 18.34 0.51
N VAL A 197 4.20 18.40 1.63
CA VAL A 197 3.66 18.05 2.96
C VAL A 197 3.39 19.29 3.80
N GLY A 198 4.16 20.36 3.61
CA GLY A 198 3.99 21.64 4.32
C GLY A 198 4.94 21.82 5.51
N ASP A 199 5.78 20.82 5.82
CA ASP A 199 6.70 20.91 6.96
C ASP A 199 8.01 21.64 6.63
N ALA A 200 8.55 22.32 7.64
CA ALA A 200 9.84 22.98 7.56
C ALA A 200 10.95 22.14 8.20
N LEU A 201 11.49 21.18 7.43
CA LEU A 201 12.67 20.42 7.87
C LEU A 201 13.92 21.30 7.90
N LYS A 202 14.75 21.12 8.94
CA LYS A 202 16.03 21.87 9.08
C LYS A 202 17.03 21.51 7.99
N GLN A 203 17.09 20.24 7.61
CA GLN A 203 18.05 19.67 6.67
C GLN A 203 17.43 18.48 5.93
N ASP A 204 18.06 18.07 4.83
CA ASP A 204 17.72 16.83 4.14
C ASP A 204 17.99 15.63 5.05
N VAL A 205 17.18 14.58 4.91
CA VAL A 205 17.21 13.39 5.77
C VAL A 205 17.60 12.18 4.93
N ALA A 206 18.52 11.34 5.42
CA ALA A 206 18.88 10.12 4.70
C ALA A 206 17.69 9.15 4.66
N VAL A 207 17.46 8.49 3.53
CA VAL A 207 16.30 7.58 3.40
C VAL A 207 16.32 6.45 4.42
N GLU A 208 17.50 5.98 4.84
CA GLU A 208 17.67 5.01 5.92
C GLU A 208 17.04 5.51 7.23
N GLN A 209 17.14 6.81 7.53
CA GLN A 209 16.53 7.40 8.72
C GLN A 209 15.00 7.51 8.57
N VAL A 210 14.51 7.80 7.37
CA VAL A 210 13.06 7.84 7.08
C VAL A 210 12.45 6.44 7.20
N VAL A 211 13.11 5.42 6.64
CA VAL A 211 12.71 4.01 6.77
C VAL A 211 12.70 3.59 8.23
N ALA A 212 13.74 3.93 9.00
CA ALA A 212 13.78 3.63 10.42
C ALA A 212 12.63 4.31 11.19
N ALA A 213 12.28 5.55 10.85
CA ALA A 213 11.19 6.28 11.48
C ALA A 213 9.82 5.65 11.19
N VAL A 214 9.52 5.30 9.93
CA VAL A 214 8.24 4.66 9.58
C VAL A 214 8.12 3.26 10.20
N GLN A 215 9.23 2.51 10.28
CA GLN A 215 9.26 1.17 10.90
C GLN A 215 9.03 1.17 12.42
N GLN A 216 9.08 2.32 13.09
CA GLN A 216 8.65 2.43 14.48
C GLN A 216 7.14 2.23 14.62
N ARG A 217 6.36 2.69 13.62
CA ARG A 217 4.88 2.72 13.65
C ARG A 217 4.24 1.67 12.74
N TYR A 218 4.98 1.18 11.74
CA TYR A 218 4.47 0.27 10.72
C TYR A 218 5.36 -0.96 10.52
N GLU A 219 4.71 -2.09 10.24
CA GLU A 219 5.32 -3.21 9.56
C GLU A 219 5.41 -2.89 8.07
N TYR A 220 6.59 -2.41 7.65
CA TYR A 220 6.82 -1.90 6.30
C TYR A 220 7.35 -2.98 5.35
N PHE A 221 6.63 -3.17 4.24
CA PHE A 221 6.96 -4.04 3.11
C PHE A 221 7.03 -3.24 1.80
N HIS A 222 7.93 -3.66 0.92
CA HIS A 222 7.98 -3.16 -0.45
C HIS A 222 7.78 -4.31 -1.42
N ILE A 223 6.78 -4.21 -2.30
CA ILE A 223 6.46 -5.20 -3.32
C ILE A 223 7.05 -4.72 -4.64
N ILE A 224 7.86 -5.57 -5.27
CA ILE A 224 8.43 -5.34 -6.60
C ILE A 224 7.74 -6.28 -7.58
N PRO A 225 6.82 -5.79 -8.44
CA PRO A 225 6.37 -6.52 -9.61
C PRO A 225 7.58 -6.83 -10.50
N THR A 226 7.83 -8.09 -10.87
CA THR A 226 9.04 -8.47 -11.60
C THR A 226 8.90 -8.45 -13.12
N ASN A 227 7.66 -8.38 -13.62
CA ASN A 227 7.37 -8.32 -15.06
C ASN A 227 7.34 -6.89 -15.62
N THR A 228 7.67 -5.90 -14.79
CA THR A 228 7.73 -4.49 -15.16
C THR A 228 9.11 -4.10 -15.71
N SER A 229 9.22 -2.87 -16.20
CA SER A 229 10.41 -2.34 -16.90
C SER A 229 11.69 -2.45 -16.07
N HIS A 230 11.61 -2.27 -14.76
CA HIS A 230 12.74 -2.31 -13.83
C HIS A 230 12.61 -3.41 -12.77
N GLY A 231 11.51 -4.17 -12.75
CA GLY A 231 11.26 -5.29 -11.85
C GLY A 231 12.29 -6.41 -11.90
N GLY A 232 13.00 -6.57 -13.02
CA GLY A 232 14.12 -7.51 -13.18
C GLY A 232 15.45 -7.02 -12.57
N SER A 233 15.59 -5.72 -12.30
CA SER A 233 16.86 -5.06 -12.00
C SER A 233 17.49 -5.52 -10.69
N PHE A 234 18.72 -6.05 -10.76
CA PHE A 234 19.51 -6.38 -9.57
C PHE A 234 19.74 -5.15 -8.69
N ALA A 235 20.00 -3.98 -9.28
CA ALA A 235 20.29 -2.76 -8.53
C ALA A 235 19.09 -2.25 -7.72
N VAL A 236 17.87 -2.37 -8.28
CA VAL A 236 16.62 -2.03 -7.58
C VAL A 236 16.41 -3.00 -6.42
N LYS A 237 16.45 -4.31 -6.70
CA LYS A 237 16.27 -5.37 -5.69
C LYS A 237 17.28 -5.26 -4.55
N ASP A 238 18.55 -5.03 -4.88
CA ASP A 238 19.64 -4.90 -3.90
C ASP A 238 19.46 -3.65 -3.03
N ARG A 239 19.08 -2.51 -3.63
CA ARG A 239 18.82 -1.28 -2.86
C ARG A 239 17.70 -1.47 -1.84
N TRP A 240 16.57 -2.03 -2.27
CA TRP A 240 15.44 -2.30 -1.36
C TRP A 240 15.80 -3.34 -0.30
N ARG A 241 16.53 -4.41 -0.66
CA ARG A 241 16.97 -5.43 0.31
C ARG A 241 17.92 -4.88 1.37
N ARG A 242 18.78 -3.91 1.03
CA ARG A 242 19.62 -3.22 2.02
C ARG A 242 18.80 -2.38 3.01
N LEU A 243 17.63 -1.88 2.59
CA LEU A 243 16.75 -1.08 3.45
C LEU A 243 15.80 -1.96 4.29
N LEU A 244 15.25 -3.03 3.71
CA LEU A 244 14.12 -3.77 4.29
C LEU A 244 14.38 -5.27 4.51
N GLY A 245 15.51 -5.80 4.04
CA GLY A 245 15.84 -7.22 4.18
C GLY A 245 14.80 -8.13 3.52
N GLU A 246 14.22 -9.02 4.32
CA GLU A 246 13.22 -10.03 3.91
C GLU A 246 11.83 -9.43 3.66
N ARG A 247 11.62 -8.15 3.96
CA ARG A 247 10.35 -7.44 3.70
C ARG A 247 10.24 -6.86 2.30
N VAL A 248 11.18 -7.23 1.42
CA VAL A 248 11.07 -7.00 -0.03
C VAL A 248 10.43 -8.23 -0.65
N LEU A 249 9.19 -8.08 -1.10
CA LEU A 249 8.39 -9.15 -1.70
C LEU A 249 8.52 -9.03 -3.22
N LEU A 250 8.94 -10.12 -3.89
CA LEU A 250 9.05 -10.15 -5.34
C LEU A 250 7.79 -10.81 -5.90
N LEU A 251 7.06 -10.09 -6.74
CA LEU A 251 5.77 -10.52 -7.26
C LEU A 251 5.89 -10.72 -8.77
N ASP A 252 5.81 -11.96 -9.24
CA ASP A 252 5.91 -12.32 -10.66
C ASP A 252 4.57 -12.35 -11.40
N ASP A 253 3.48 -12.05 -10.69
CA ASP A 253 2.15 -11.81 -11.26
C ASP A 253 1.45 -10.68 -10.50
N GLU A 254 1.26 -9.52 -11.13
CA GLU A 254 0.58 -8.36 -10.55
C GLU A 254 -0.85 -8.69 -10.10
N GLU A 255 -1.47 -9.70 -10.71
CA GLU A 255 -2.78 -10.20 -10.32
C GLU A 255 -2.78 -10.72 -8.87
N ALA A 256 -1.65 -11.18 -8.34
CA ALA A 256 -1.55 -11.73 -6.99
C ALA A 256 -1.24 -10.69 -5.89
N VAL A 257 -1.34 -9.38 -6.19
CA VAL A 257 -0.97 -8.31 -5.26
C VAL A 257 -1.81 -8.29 -3.98
N CYS A 258 -3.13 -8.50 -4.08
CA CYS A 258 -4.03 -8.49 -2.93
C CYS A 258 -3.77 -9.68 -2.00
N GLU A 259 -3.60 -10.85 -2.61
CA GLU A 259 -3.30 -12.11 -1.95
C GLU A 259 -1.94 -12.02 -1.24
N THR A 260 -0.93 -11.45 -1.91
CA THR A 260 0.39 -11.20 -1.31
C THR A 260 0.32 -10.30 -0.07
N ILE A 261 -0.46 -9.21 -0.14
CA ILE A 261 -0.67 -8.31 1.01
C ILE A 261 -1.37 -9.08 2.15
N ALA A 262 -2.45 -9.80 1.85
CA ALA A 262 -3.19 -10.57 2.85
C ALA A 262 -2.32 -11.63 3.53
N LEU A 263 -1.55 -12.41 2.77
CA LEU A 263 -0.65 -13.42 3.31
C LEU A 263 0.47 -12.81 4.15
N ALA A 264 1.08 -11.70 3.70
CA ALA A 264 2.12 -11.02 4.46
C ALA A 264 1.60 -10.53 5.83
N ILE A 265 0.36 -10.03 5.87
CA ILE A 265 -0.31 -9.64 7.11
C ILE A 265 -0.60 -10.87 7.98
N GLY A 266 -1.24 -11.91 7.44
CA GLY A 266 -1.61 -13.12 8.19
C GLY A 266 -0.40 -13.82 8.82
N LEU A 267 0.73 -13.89 8.09
CA LEU A 267 2.01 -14.40 8.61
C LEU A 267 2.59 -13.51 9.71
N THR A 268 2.46 -12.18 9.57
CA THR A 268 3.01 -11.23 10.56
C THR A 268 2.18 -11.20 11.84
N GLU A 269 0.86 -11.32 11.75
CA GLU A 269 -0.05 -11.44 12.90
C GLU A 269 0.04 -12.82 13.57
N GLY A 270 0.67 -13.81 12.92
CA GLY A 270 0.76 -15.18 13.41
C GLY A 270 -0.57 -15.94 13.35
N VAL A 271 -1.52 -15.46 12.55
CA VAL A 271 -2.77 -16.18 12.23
C VAL A 271 -2.47 -17.33 11.27
N LEU A 272 -1.50 -17.12 10.36
CA LEU A 272 -0.94 -18.16 9.51
C LEU A 272 0.35 -18.69 10.15
N ASP A 273 0.38 -19.99 10.42
CA ASP A 273 1.57 -20.67 10.96
C ASP A 273 2.72 -20.67 9.94
N ASP A 274 2.39 -20.85 8.67
CA ASP A 274 3.30 -20.87 7.54
C ASP A 274 2.60 -20.46 6.23
N VAL A 275 3.37 -20.46 5.15
CA VAL A 275 2.87 -20.12 3.81
C VAL A 275 1.88 -21.15 3.28
N ASP A 276 2.01 -22.42 3.67
CA ASP A 276 1.14 -23.50 3.21
C ASP A 276 -0.28 -23.34 3.78
N ALA A 277 -0.41 -22.88 5.04
CA ALA A 277 -1.70 -22.48 5.61
C ALA A 277 -2.37 -21.37 4.78
N GLY A 278 -1.59 -20.37 4.37
CA GLY A 278 -2.06 -19.29 3.49
C GLY A 278 -2.51 -19.79 2.11
N VAL A 279 -1.74 -20.70 1.50
CA VAL A 279 -2.09 -21.36 0.22
C VAL A 279 -3.41 -22.11 0.33
N GLN A 280 -3.64 -22.83 1.44
CA GLN A 280 -4.90 -23.54 1.68
C GLN A 280 -6.08 -22.57 1.79
N ASP A 281 -5.90 -21.45 2.49
CA ASP A 281 -6.94 -20.42 2.60
C ASP A 281 -7.31 -19.81 1.25
N LEU A 282 -6.31 -19.51 0.41
CA LEU A 282 -6.53 -18.98 -0.93
C LEU A 282 -7.24 -19.99 -1.84
N HIS A 283 -6.84 -21.26 -1.83
CA HIS A 283 -7.55 -22.29 -2.59
C HIS A 283 -8.99 -22.47 -2.08
N GLY A 284 -9.20 -22.46 -0.77
CA GLY A 284 -10.53 -22.54 -0.16
C GLY A 284 -11.45 -21.37 -0.53
N ALA A 285 -10.87 -20.19 -0.75
CA ALA A 285 -11.58 -18.99 -1.23
C ALA A 285 -11.77 -18.98 -2.77
N GLY A 286 -11.26 -19.98 -3.50
CA GLY A 286 -11.48 -20.15 -4.93
C GLY A 286 -10.50 -19.37 -5.83
N TYR A 287 -9.37 -18.89 -5.28
CA TYR A 287 -8.33 -18.25 -6.09
C TYR A 287 -7.65 -19.26 -7.03
N GLY A 288 -7.33 -18.81 -8.25
CA GLY A 288 -6.68 -19.65 -9.27
C GLY A 288 -5.25 -20.02 -8.90
N ALA A 289 -4.81 -21.23 -9.29
CA ALA A 289 -3.50 -21.77 -8.90
C ALA A 289 -2.32 -20.83 -9.19
N ALA A 290 -2.28 -20.19 -10.36
CA ALA A 290 -1.21 -19.26 -10.72
C ALA A 290 -1.11 -18.07 -9.74
N THR A 291 -2.25 -17.49 -9.34
CA THR A 291 -2.29 -16.38 -8.37
C THR A 291 -1.83 -16.84 -6.99
N VAL A 292 -2.22 -18.06 -6.58
CA VAL A 292 -1.82 -18.65 -5.30
C VAL A 292 -0.32 -18.91 -5.26
N ASP A 293 0.23 -19.52 -6.31
CA ASP A 293 1.66 -19.82 -6.44
C ASP A 293 2.50 -18.53 -6.41
N ALA A 294 2.09 -17.49 -7.15
CA ALA A 294 2.76 -16.20 -7.18
C ALA A 294 2.76 -15.51 -5.80
N ALA A 295 1.61 -15.48 -5.12
CA ALA A 295 1.50 -14.89 -3.78
C ALA A 295 2.35 -15.65 -2.76
N ALA A 296 2.31 -16.98 -2.78
CA ALA A 296 3.10 -17.84 -1.90
C ALA A 296 4.60 -17.64 -2.12
N ALA A 297 5.05 -17.60 -3.38
CA ALA A 297 6.44 -17.36 -3.73
C ALA A 297 6.92 -15.98 -3.23
N ALA A 298 6.08 -14.95 -3.33
CA ALA A 298 6.39 -13.60 -2.87
C ALA A 298 6.65 -13.52 -1.35
N VAL A 299 5.88 -14.26 -0.54
CA VAL A 299 5.98 -14.24 0.94
C VAL A 299 6.83 -15.36 1.54
N ALA A 300 7.35 -16.29 0.72
CA ALA A 300 8.12 -17.45 1.17
C ALA A 300 9.31 -17.10 2.09
N ARG A 301 9.92 -15.94 1.87
CA ARG A 301 11.08 -15.46 2.67
C ARG A 301 10.69 -14.75 3.95
N THR A 302 9.42 -14.38 4.09
CA THR A 302 8.87 -13.65 5.24
C THR A 302 8.46 -14.61 6.36
N GLY A 303 8.06 -15.84 6.02
CA GLY A 303 7.59 -16.87 6.95
C GLY A 303 8.66 -17.62 7.76
N THR A 304 9.96 -17.36 7.55
CA THR A 304 11.05 -18.13 8.17
C THR A 304 11.35 -17.77 9.63
N ARG A 305 10.56 -16.91 10.29
CA ARG A 305 10.87 -16.33 11.60
C ARG A 305 9.87 -16.57 12.74
N ASN A 306 9.10 -17.66 12.73
CA ASN A 306 8.37 -18.13 13.92
C ASN A 306 8.87 -19.49 14.45
N ARG A 307 10.14 -19.55 14.87
CA ARG A 307 10.53 -20.50 15.93
C ARG A 307 10.78 -19.71 17.20
N PRO A 308 9.91 -19.80 18.23
CA PRO A 308 10.32 -19.38 19.56
C PRO A 308 11.52 -20.23 19.95
N LEU A 309 12.60 -19.57 20.39
CA LEU A 309 13.69 -20.24 21.07
C LEU A 309 13.09 -20.93 22.30
N LEU A 310 12.93 -22.24 22.19
CA LEU A 310 12.51 -23.12 23.26
C LEU A 310 13.44 -22.90 24.46
N THR A 311 12.78 -22.66 25.60
CA THR A 311 13.21 -22.88 26.98
C THR A 311 14.49 -23.71 27.15
N GLY A 312 15.46 -23.15 27.87
CA GLY A 312 16.69 -23.84 28.25
C GLY A 312 17.18 -23.44 29.63
N ARG A 313 16.60 -24.09 30.65
CA ARG A 313 17.05 -24.28 32.05
C ARG A 313 17.15 -23.09 33.00
#